data_AF-A0AAJ6TTF0-F1
#
_entry.id   AF-A0AAJ6TTF0-F1
#
_cell.length_a   1.000
_cell.length_b   1.000
_cell.length_c   1.000
_cell.angle_alpha   90.00
_cell.angle_beta   90.00
_cell.angle_gamma   90.00
#
_symmetry.space_group_name_H-M   'P 1'
#
loop_
_entity.id
_entity.type
_entity.pdbx_description
1 polymer ?
#
loop_
_entity_poly.entity_id
_entity_poly.type
_entity_poly.pdbx_seq_one_letter_code
_entity_poly.pdbx_strand_id
1 'polypeptide(L)'
;MAMVYVYIFNDLNKDTLSLRCKSKHDDLGGHALPVEANFHFTFKVNFWGTTLFWCNFNWGKNHGGSYDIFWYEDDLLYKCSYKTKNCTWHARNDGIYSMGIPDNRFINFYYWKRRTVYFFFDGLSVNDDHQASSWLILHLE
;
A
#
# COMPACT_ATOMS: atom_id res chain seq x y z
N MET A 1 16.01 -11.30 16.79
CA MET A 1 15.04 -10.46 16.04
C MET A 1 15.61 -10.22 14.65
N ALA A 2 14.83 -10.45 13.60
CA ALA A 2 15.26 -10.29 12.22
C ALA A 2 15.10 -8.82 11.77
N MET A 3 16.07 -8.32 11.00
CA MET A 3 15.96 -7.06 10.27
C MET A 3 15.20 -7.29 8.97
N VAL A 4 14.30 -6.37 8.62
CA VAL A 4 13.59 -6.35 7.35
C VAL A 4 13.88 -5.03 6.65
N TYR A 5 14.14 -5.09 5.35
CA TYR A 5 14.40 -3.96 4.48
C TYR A 5 13.24 -3.81 3.50
N VAL A 6 12.61 -2.65 3.48
CA VAL A 6 11.52 -2.33 2.56
C VAL A 6 12.01 -1.30 1.56
N TYR A 7 11.82 -1.57 0.27
CA TYR A 7 12.11 -0.67 -0.83
C TYR A 7 10.84 -0.41 -1.63
N ILE A 8 10.57 0.85 -1.94
CA ILE A 8 9.46 1.27 -2.77
C ILE A 8 10.04 2.12 -3.91
N PHE A 9 9.92 1.61 -5.13
CA PHE A 9 10.37 2.26 -6.36
C PHE A 9 9.21 2.96 -7.06
N ASN A 10 9.49 4.16 -7.58
CA ASN A 10 8.57 4.86 -8.47
C ASN A 10 8.86 4.49 -9.94
N ASP A 11 8.11 3.51 -10.45
CA ASP A 11 8.14 3.07 -11.85
C ASP A 11 6.96 3.68 -12.65
N LEU A 12 6.41 4.81 -12.20
CA LEU A 12 5.42 5.56 -12.97
C LEU A 12 6.08 6.21 -14.17
N ASN A 13 5.39 6.26 -15.31
CA ASN A 13 5.96 6.81 -16.55
C ASN A 13 6.34 8.30 -16.45
N LYS A 14 5.64 9.10 -15.64
CA LYS A 14 5.76 10.57 -15.64
C LYS A 14 5.52 11.24 -14.29
N ASP A 15 4.76 10.60 -13.41
CA ASP A 15 4.28 11.22 -12.20
C ASP A 15 5.23 11.00 -11.03
N THR A 16 5.35 12.03 -10.19
CA THR A 16 5.96 11.92 -8.87
C THR A 16 5.04 11.13 -7.95
N LEU A 17 5.57 10.09 -7.30
CA LEU A 17 4.86 9.32 -6.29
C LEU A 17 5.07 9.95 -4.92
N SER A 18 4.01 10.50 -4.34
CA SER A 18 4.01 10.94 -2.95
C SER A 18 3.55 9.80 -2.05
N LEU A 19 4.29 9.52 -0.99
CA LEU A 19 3.97 8.45 -0.04
C LEU A 19 4.20 8.85 1.41
N ARG A 20 3.43 8.27 2.32
CA ARG A 20 3.68 8.33 3.77
C ARG A 20 3.41 6.98 4.39
N CYS A 21 4.47 6.36 4.89
CA CYS A 21 4.44 5.04 5.49
C CYS A 21 4.45 5.11 7.01
N LYS A 22 3.66 4.24 7.65
CA LYS A 22 3.53 4.20 9.10
C LYS A 22 3.34 2.76 9.59
N SER A 23 3.67 2.54 10.86
CA SER A 23 3.24 1.40 11.67
C SER A 23 2.27 1.88 12.75
N LYS A 24 1.83 0.97 13.63
CA LYS A 24 1.06 1.35 14.83
C LYS A 24 1.79 2.37 15.72
N HIS A 25 3.13 2.35 15.72
CA HIS A 25 3.96 3.11 16.66
C HIS A 25 4.89 4.11 15.98
N ASP A 26 5.14 3.96 14.68
CA ASP A 26 6.14 4.73 13.95
C ASP A 26 5.51 5.45 12.75
N ASP A 27 5.89 6.71 12.54
CA ASP A 27 5.53 7.47 11.34
C ASP A 27 6.82 7.83 10.61
N LEU A 28 6.98 7.32 9.40
CA LEU A 28 8.21 7.50 8.62
C LEU A 28 8.22 8.81 7.83
N GLY A 29 7.20 9.65 8.00
CA GLY A 29 7.08 10.94 7.33
C GLY A 29 6.60 10.84 5.89
N GLY A 30 6.35 12.01 5.29
CA GLY A 30 5.96 12.13 3.89
C GLY A 30 7.19 12.24 2.98
N HIS A 31 7.17 11.53 1.87
CA HIS A 31 8.22 11.51 0.85
C HIS A 31 7.61 11.75 -0.52
N ALA A 32 8.32 12.46 -1.39
CA ALA A 32 7.95 12.64 -2.79
C ALA A 32 9.06 12.06 -3.66
N LEU A 33 8.73 11.03 -4.44
CA LEU A 33 9.66 10.29 -5.28
C LEU A 33 9.47 10.70 -6.73
N PRO A 34 10.46 11.37 -7.36
CA PRO A 34 10.50 11.51 -8.82
C PRO A 34 10.46 10.14 -9.51
N VAL A 35 10.22 10.14 -10.82
CA VAL A 35 10.34 8.93 -11.65
C VAL A 35 11.73 8.31 -11.46
N GLU A 36 11.80 6.98 -11.38
CA GLU A 36 13.01 6.17 -11.11
C GLU A 36 13.63 6.32 -9.72
N ALA A 37 13.11 7.21 -8.86
CA ALA A 37 13.56 7.33 -7.47
C ALA A 37 12.95 6.23 -6.57
N ASN A 38 13.54 6.03 -5.40
CA ASN A 38 13.02 5.12 -4.39
C ASN A 38 13.00 5.72 -2.98
N PHE A 39 12.11 5.17 -2.17
CA PHE A 39 12.09 5.33 -0.72
C PHE A 39 12.40 3.97 -0.09
N HIS A 40 13.19 3.96 0.97
CA HIS A 40 13.48 2.73 1.70
C HIS A 40 13.56 2.98 3.20
N PHE A 41 13.30 1.93 3.97
CA PHE A 41 13.48 1.94 5.41
C PHE A 41 13.73 0.53 5.94
N THR A 42 14.18 0.46 7.19
CA THR A 42 14.54 -0.78 7.86
C THR A 42 13.99 -0.79 9.26
N PHE A 43 13.51 -1.95 9.70
CA PHE A 43 12.99 -2.13 11.05
C PHE A 43 13.27 -3.54 11.56
N LYS A 44 13.13 -3.70 12.89
CA LYS A 44 13.17 -5.01 13.55
C LYS A 44 11.74 -5.52 13.71
N VAL A 45 11.49 -6.77 13.30
CA VAL A 45 10.22 -7.43 13.62
C VAL A 45 10.10 -7.57 15.13
N ASN A 46 8.94 -7.24 15.68
CA ASN A 46 8.67 -7.39 17.11
C ASN A 46 8.64 -8.87 17.50
N PHE A 47 8.87 -9.16 18.79
CA PHE A 47 8.92 -10.54 19.28
C PHE A 47 7.60 -11.31 19.10
N TRP A 48 6.49 -10.57 19.02
CA TRP A 48 5.14 -11.13 18.91
C TRP A 48 4.69 -11.40 17.47
N GLY A 49 5.50 -11.05 16.45
CA GLY A 49 5.12 -11.24 15.05
C GLY A 49 3.89 -10.43 14.63
N THR A 50 3.69 -9.25 15.19
CA THR A 50 2.53 -8.37 14.91
C THR A 50 2.91 -7.07 14.20
N THR A 51 4.14 -6.98 13.69
CA THR A 51 4.60 -5.80 12.97
C THR A 51 3.86 -5.66 11.64
N LEU A 52 3.20 -4.51 11.46
CA LEU A 52 2.48 -4.11 10.26
C LEU A 52 2.94 -2.70 9.86
N PHE A 53 3.23 -2.52 8.58
CA PHE A 53 3.43 -1.21 7.98
C PHE A 53 2.51 -1.04 6.77
N TRP A 54 1.88 0.12 6.69
CA TRP A 54 1.05 0.55 5.57
C TRP A 54 1.51 1.91 5.06
N CYS A 55 1.30 2.15 3.77
CA CYS A 55 1.68 3.39 3.12
C CYS A 55 0.47 4.01 2.42
N ASN A 56 0.31 5.31 2.60
CA ASN A 56 -0.61 6.11 1.80
C ASN A 56 0.13 6.62 0.58
N PHE A 57 -0.22 6.12 -0.60
CA PHE A 57 0.34 6.55 -1.88
C PHE A 57 -0.57 7.53 -2.58
N ASN A 58 0.02 8.48 -3.31
CA ASN A 58 -0.67 9.51 -4.05
C ASN A 58 0.16 9.87 -5.29
N TRP A 59 -0.45 9.79 -6.47
CA TRP A 59 0.19 10.21 -7.71
C TRP A 59 -0.85 10.63 -8.75
N GLY A 60 -0.43 11.46 -9.70
CA GLY A 60 -1.34 12.10 -10.64
C GLY A 60 -2.48 12.85 -9.94
N LYS A 61 -3.63 12.96 -10.60
CA LYS A 61 -4.81 13.66 -10.03
C LYS A 61 -5.61 12.77 -9.07
N ASN A 62 -5.90 11.53 -9.47
CA ASN A 62 -6.91 10.70 -8.81
C ASN A 62 -6.42 9.28 -8.49
N HIS A 63 -5.11 9.01 -8.48
CA HIS A 63 -4.60 7.68 -8.13
C HIS A 63 -3.94 7.70 -6.75
N GLY A 64 -4.11 6.60 -6.01
CA GLY A 64 -3.53 6.47 -4.68
C GLY A 64 -4.29 5.51 -3.79
N GLY A 65 -4.18 5.73 -2.47
CA GLY A 65 -4.86 4.94 -1.44
C GLY A 65 -3.90 4.44 -0.37
N SER A 66 -4.46 3.73 0.61
CA SER A 66 -3.73 3.06 1.67
C SER A 66 -3.53 1.59 1.33
N TYR A 67 -2.29 1.11 1.45
CA TYR A 67 -1.91 -0.26 1.13
C TYR A 67 -0.89 -0.78 2.14
N ASP A 68 -1.09 -2.02 2.57
CA ASP A 68 -0.15 -2.72 3.44
C ASP A 68 1.07 -3.14 2.62
N ILE A 69 2.25 -2.71 3.05
CA ILE A 69 3.52 -3.01 2.37
C ILE A 69 4.36 -4.03 3.13
N PHE A 70 3.98 -4.35 4.36
CA PHE A 70 4.60 -5.35 5.20
C PHE A 70 3.67 -5.78 6.31
N TRP A 71 3.47 -7.08 6.46
CA TRP A 71 2.88 -7.71 7.63
C TRP A 71 3.63 -9.02 7.88
N TYR A 72 3.62 -9.48 9.13
CA TYR A 72 4.38 -10.66 9.51
C TYR A 72 3.60 -11.94 9.22
N GLU A 73 3.74 -12.45 8.00
CA GLU A 73 3.19 -13.75 7.56
C GLU A 73 4.18 -14.49 6.65
N ASP A 74 4.17 -15.82 6.72
CA ASP A 74 5.13 -16.68 6.00
C ASP A 74 5.09 -16.45 4.48
N ASP A 75 3.90 -16.28 3.90
CA ASP A 75 3.72 -16.03 2.47
C ASP A 75 4.36 -14.71 2.03
N LEU A 76 4.22 -13.65 2.83
CA LEU A 76 4.88 -12.38 2.53
C LEU A 76 6.39 -12.47 2.75
N LEU A 77 6.82 -13.09 3.85
CA LEU A 77 8.24 -13.27 4.15
C LEU A 77 8.96 -14.10 3.09
N TYR A 78 8.25 -15.05 2.47
CA TYR A 78 8.73 -15.78 1.31
C TYR A 78 8.98 -14.83 0.13
N LYS A 79 7.99 -14.00 -0.22
CA LYS A 79 8.10 -12.98 -1.29
C LYS A 79 9.17 -11.91 -1.01
N CYS A 80 9.38 -11.57 0.26
CA CYS A 80 10.45 -10.68 0.71
C CYS A 80 11.82 -11.37 0.78
N SER A 81 12.00 -12.51 0.10
CA SER A 81 13.19 -13.35 0.15
C SER A 81 13.54 -13.75 1.58
N TYR A 82 13.13 -14.96 1.99
CA TYR A 82 13.36 -15.46 3.35
C TYR A 82 14.82 -15.29 3.84
N LYS A 83 15.79 -15.36 2.92
CA LYS A 83 17.23 -15.22 3.20
C LYS A 83 17.68 -13.77 3.38
N THR A 84 17.21 -12.84 2.53
CA THR A 84 17.70 -11.45 2.54
C THR A 84 16.75 -10.49 3.25
N LYS A 85 15.51 -10.89 3.50
CA LYS A 85 14.44 -10.09 4.12
C LYS A 85 14.26 -8.73 3.42
N ASN A 86 14.38 -8.73 2.10
CA ASN A 86 14.18 -7.58 1.23
C ASN A 86 12.79 -7.63 0.62
N CYS A 87 11.90 -6.77 1.10
CA CYS A 87 10.59 -6.54 0.50
C CYS A 87 10.69 -5.42 -0.53
N THR A 88 10.53 -5.74 -1.79
CA THR A 88 10.61 -4.76 -2.88
C THR A 88 9.24 -4.56 -3.51
N TRP A 89 8.83 -3.30 -3.59
CA TRP A 89 7.59 -2.85 -4.17
C TRP A 89 7.85 -1.88 -5.32
N HIS A 90 7.12 -2.04 -6.43
CA HIS A 90 7.21 -1.18 -7.60
C HIS A 90 5.85 -0.55 -7.87
N ALA A 91 5.76 0.77 -7.75
CA ALA A 91 4.56 1.52 -8.11
C ALA A 91 4.57 1.82 -9.61
N ARG A 92 3.68 1.18 -10.38
CA ARG A 92 3.53 1.33 -11.83
C ARG A 92 2.21 2.00 -12.15
N ASN A 93 1.94 2.36 -13.41
CA ASN A 93 0.73 3.10 -13.77
C ASN A 93 -0.60 2.37 -13.44
N ASP A 94 -0.60 1.05 -13.37
CA ASP A 94 -1.78 0.21 -13.18
C ASP A 94 -1.89 -0.43 -11.77
N GLY A 95 -0.79 -0.47 -11.02
CA GLY A 95 -0.81 -0.99 -9.65
C GLY A 95 0.53 -0.98 -8.94
N ILE A 96 0.54 -1.61 -7.78
CA ILE A 96 1.73 -1.86 -6.95
C ILE A 96 2.12 -3.32 -7.12
N TYR A 97 3.36 -3.54 -7.53
CA TYR A 97 3.90 -4.85 -7.84
C TYR A 97 4.87 -5.33 -6.76
N SER A 98 4.87 -6.63 -6.49
CA SER A 98 5.88 -7.30 -5.66
C SER A 98 6.59 -8.39 -6.46
N MET A 99 7.76 -8.83 -6.00
CA MET A 99 8.42 -9.99 -6.59
C MET A 99 7.57 -11.26 -6.37
N GLY A 100 7.30 -11.98 -7.46
CA GLY A 100 6.77 -13.34 -7.44
C GLY A 100 7.91 -14.35 -7.40
N ILE A 101 7.85 -15.28 -6.46
CA ILE A 101 8.81 -16.39 -6.33
C ILE A 101 8.02 -17.69 -6.53
N PRO A 102 8.51 -18.67 -7.32
CA PRO A 102 9.86 -18.78 -7.91
C PRO A 102 10.07 -18.11 -9.26
N ASP A 103 9.01 -17.61 -9.90
CA ASP A 103 9.05 -17.16 -11.30
C ASP A 103 9.96 -15.94 -11.55
N ASN A 104 10.40 -15.26 -10.48
CA ASN A 104 11.23 -14.06 -10.49
C ASN A 104 10.66 -12.96 -11.40
N ARG A 105 9.33 -12.87 -11.41
CA ARG A 105 8.55 -11.88 -12.16
C ARG A 105 7.83 -10.98 -11.18
N PHE A 106 7.71 -9.71 -11.53
CA PHE A 106 6.88 -8.79 -10.78
C PHE A 106 5.40 -9.12 -11.01
N ILE A 107 4.69 -9.42 -9.92
CA ILE A 107 3.25 -9.70 -9.92
C ILE A 107 2.53 -8.47 -9.40
N ASN A 108 1.46 -8.06 -10.08
CA ASN A 108 0.60 -6.99 -9.59
C ASN A 108 -0.08 -7.47 -8.30
N PHE A 109 0.25 -6.83 -7.18
CA PHE A 109 -0.27 -7.18 -5.86
C PHE A 109 -1.51 -6.35 -5.52
N TYR A 110 -1.50 -5.07 -5.90
CA TYR A 110 -2.62 -4.16 -5.70
C TYR A 110 -2.89 -3.34 -6.95
N TYR A 111 -4.14 -3.34 -7.42
CA TYR A 111 -4.59 -2.34 -8.38
C TYR A 111 -4.80 -1.00 -7.67
N TRP A 112 -4.49 0.10 -8.37
CA TRP A 112 -4.75 1.43 -7.81
C TRP A 112 -6.24 1.65 -7.61
N LYS A 113 -6.59 2.07 -6.39
CA LYS A 113 -7.87 2.69 -6.09
C LYS A 113 -7.91 4.07 -6.75
N ARG A 114 -9.04 4.38 -7.39
CA ARG A 114 -9.35 5.76 -7.78
C ARG A 114 -9.70 6.51 -6.51
N ARG A 115 -9.08 7.67 -6.32
CA ARG A 115 -9.46 8.57 -5.24
C ARG A 115 -10.80 9.19 -5.64
N THR A 116 -11.86 8.85 -4.91
CA THR A 116 -13.12 9.59 -4.98
C THR A 116 -12.84 10.97 -4.42
N VAL A 117 -12.80 11.98 -5.29
CA VAL A 117 -12.81 13.37 -4.84
C VAL A 117 -14.23 13.61 -4.34
N TYR A 118 -14.42 13.68 -3.03
CA TYR A 118 -15.67 14.16 -2.46
C TYR A 118 -15.85 15.61 -2.94
N PHE A 119 -16.73 15.81 -3.93
CA PHE A 119 -17.24 17.13 -4.20
C PHE A 119 -18.15 17.48 -3.02
N PHE A 120 -17.74 18.46 -2.21
CA PHE A 120 -18.61 19.04 -1.20
C PHE A 120 -19.73 19.83 -1.91
N PHE A 121 -20.78 19.13 -2.32
CA PHE A 121 -22.10 19.72 -2.53
C PHE A 121 -22.91 19.38 -1.28
N ASP A 122 -23.13 20.37 -0.43
CA ASP A 122 -24.15 20.38 0.63
C ASP A 122 -24.21 19.17 1.59
N GLY A 123 -23.08 18.89 2.27
CA GLY A 123 -23.13 18.34 3.63
C GLY A 123 -23.53 16.87 3.83
N LEU A 124 -23.50 16.01 2.81
CA LEU A 124 -23.72 14.57 2.96
C LEU A 124 -22.51 13.76 2.49
N SER A 125 -21.85 13.05 3.42
CA SER A 125 -20.86 12.02 3.08
C SER A 125 -21.57 10.71 2.73
N VAL A 126 -21.52 10.29 1.47
CA VAL A 126 -21.93 8.94 1.07
C VAL A 126 -20.66 8.07 1.05
N ASN A 127 -20.56 7.13 1.99
CA ASN A 127 -19.55 6.07 1.98
C ASN A 127 -20.08 4.93 1.12
N ASP A 128 -19.53 4.76 -0.09
CA ASP A 128 -19.73 3.53 -0.86
C ASP A 128 -18.77 2.45 -0.34
N ASP A 129 -19.11 1.89 0.83
CA ASP A 129 -18.59 0.60 1.25
C ASP A 129 -19.38 -0.49 0.52
N HIS A 130 -18.76 -1.09 -0.50
CA HIS A 130 -19.29 -2.28 -1.19
C HIS A 130 -19.11 -3.55 -0.31
N GLN A 131 -19.56 -3.46 0.94
CA GLN A 131 -19.84 -4.57 1.86
C GLN A 131 -20.97 -4.15 2.83
N ALA A 132 -22.18 -3.95 2.30
CA ALA A 132 -23.40 -4.14 3.06
C ALA A 132 -24.34 -5.02 2.23
N SER A 133 -24.25 -6.32 2.49
CA SER A 133 -25.22 -7.31 2.03
C SER A 133 -26.62 -6.96 2.55
N SER A 134 -27.59 -6.86 1.62
CA SER A 134 -29.04 -7.00 1.77
C SER A 134 -29.57 -7.38 3.17
N TRP A 135 -30.16 -6.42 3.89
CA TRP A 135 -31.30 -6.49 4.84
C TRP A 135 -31.55 -5.01 5.24
N LEU A 136 -32.62 -4.28 4.91
CA LEU A 136 -34.04 -4.51 5.12
C LEU A 136 -34.80 -3.57 4.15
N ILE A 137 -35.72 -4.12 3.35
CA ILE A 137 -36.97 -3.41 3.05
C ILE A 137 -37.79 -3.44 4.33
N LEU A 138 -38.38 -2.32 4.75
CA LEU A 138 -39.73 -2.22 5.33
C LEU A 138 -39.99 -0.77 5.83
N HIS A 139 -41.03 -0.15 5.24
CA HIS A 139 -42.09 0.65 5.92
C HIS A 139 -41.65 1.95 6.61
N LEU A 140 -42.18 3.15 6.39
CA LEU A 140 -43.53 3.75 6.20
C LEU A 140 -43.21 5.27 6.05
N GLU A 141 -43.92 6.18 5.39
CA GLU A 141 -45.26 6.39 4.85
C GLU A 141 -45.13 7.27 3.59
#